data_AF-A0A973GFE9-F1
#
_entry.id   AF-A0A973GFE9-F1
#
_cell.length_a   1.000
_cell.length_b   1.000
_cell.length_c   1.000
_cell.angle_alpha   90.00
_cell.angle_beta   90.00
_cell.angle_gamma   90.00
#
_symmetry.space_group_name_H-M   'P 1'
#
loop_
_entity.id
_entity.type
_entity.pdbx_description
1 polymer ?
#
loop_
_entity_poly.entity_id
_entity_poly.type
_entity_poly.pdbx_seq_one_letter_code
_entity_poly.pdbx_strand_id
1 'polypeptide(L)'
;MSVVEVAERRASTVRTLRGEGRRPAVDVVVLVVAIALAILPLVPVFGVGAVVAPVAGGLVLGAALAAVAARFRWGAAVTVAATLAVYLLAGTTLATPGEAVLGVLPSGRAMTQLLGGAITVWKQVLTLDPVLGGSGGV
;
A
#
# COMPACT_ATOMS: atom_id res chain seq x y z
N MET A 1 -3.98 -36.04 25.91
CA MET A 1 -3.68 -35.34 24.65
C MET A 1 -2.34 -34.65 24.82
N SER A 2 -1.30 -35.12 24.14
CA SER A 2 0.08 -34.66 24.38
C SER A 2 0.38 -33.38 23.58
N VAL A 3 1.32 -32.56 24.07
CA VAL A 3 1.71 -31.29 23.44
C VAL A 3 2.21 -31.49 21.99
N VAL A 4 2.76 -32.67 21.71
CA VAL A 4 3.26 -33.08 20.38
C VAL A 4 2.12 -33.21 19.37
N GLU A 5 1.00 -33.80 19.77
CA GLU A 5 -0.17 -34.01 18.90
C GLU A 5 -0.84 -32.67 18.50
N VAL A 6 -0.82 -31.69 19.40
CA VAL A 6 -1.30 -30.32 19.12
C VAL A 6 -0.36 -29.60 18.14
N ALA A 7 0.95 -29.76 18.29
CA ALA A 7 1.94 -29.18 17.39
C ALA A 7 1.87 -29.78 15.98
N GLU A 8 1.72 -31.09 15.87
CA GLU A 8 1.58 -31.80 14.59
C GLU A 8 0.26 -31.46 13.88
N ARG A 9 -0.86 -31.36 14.61
CA ARG A 9 -2.14 -30.85 14.05
C ARG A 9 -2.04 -29.43 13.54
N ARG A 10 -1.33 -28.54 14.25
CA ARG A 10 -1.11 -27.16 13.79
C ARG A 10 -0.24 -27.13 12.54
N ALA A 11 0.83 -27.91 12.49
CA ALA A 11 1.73 -27.98 11.35
C ALA A 11 1.04 -28.56 10.10
N SER A 12 0.19 -29.57 10.26
CA SER A 12 -0.58 -30.15 9.15
C SER A 12 -1.64 -29.16 8.63
N THR A 13 -2.33 -28.44 9.53
CA THR A 13 -3.30 -27.39 9.17
C THR A 13 -2.65 -26.23 8.41
N VAL A 14 -1.46 -25.79 8.82
CA VAL A 14 -0.71 -24.72 8.12
C VAL A 14 -0.24 -25.18 6.74
N ARG A 15 0.12 -26.46 6.59
CA ARG A 15 0.59 -27.03 5.32
C ARG A 15 -0.55 -27.23 4.32
N THR A 16 -1.75 -27.64 4.75
CA THR A 16 -2.94 -27.74 3.89
C THR A 16 -3.41 -26.36 3.42
N LEU A 17 -3.45 -25.35 4.31
CA LEU A 17 -3.74 -23.95 3.94
C LEU A 17 -2.77 -23.37 2.90
N ARG A 18 -1.53 -23.88 2.84
CA ARG A 18 -0.51 -23.44 1.88
C ARG A 18 -0.65 -24.09 0.49
N GLY A 19 -1.32 -25.23 0.40
CA GLY A 19 -1.38 -26.09 -0.78
C GLY A 19 -2.72 -26.05 -1.53
N GLU A 20 -3.83 -25.82 -0.84
CA GLU A 20 -5.16 -25.84 -1.46
C GLU A 20 -5.50 -24.46 -2.06
N GLY A 21 -5.21 -24.28 -3.36
CA GLY A 21 -5.83 -23.22 -4.15
C GLY A 21 -5.19 -21.82 -4.07
N ARG A 22 -3.85 -21.71 -3.93
CA ARG A 22 -3.17 -20.41 -4.11
C ARG A 22 -3.42 -19.85 -5.51
N ARG A 23 -4.37 -18.93 -5.59
CA ARG A 23 -4.63 -18.11 -6.78
C ARG A 23 -4.05 -16.73 -6.50
N PRO A 24 -2.73 -16.51 -6.71
CA PRO A 24 -2.09 -15.23 -6.37
C PRO A 24 -2.76 -14.05 -7.08
N ALA A 25 -3.35 -14.27 -8.25
CA ALA A 25 -4.17 -13.27 -8.94
C ALA A 25 -5.41 -12.86 -8.15
N VAL A 26 -6.10 -13.81 -7.50
CA VAL A 26 -7.26 -13.51 -6.63
C VAL A 26 -6.82 -12.70 -5.43
N ASP A 27 -5.72 -13.08 -4.77
CA ASP A 27 -5.18 -12.33 -3.64
C ASP A 27 -4.86 -10.87 -4.01
N VAL A 28 -4.20 -10.67 -5.16
CA VAL A 28 -3.89 -9.33 -5.69
C VAL A 28 -5.17 -8.55 -5.99
N VAL A 29 -6.15 -9.16 -6.66
CA VAL A 29 -7.42 -8.50 -6.99
C VAL A 29 -8.18 -8.11 -5.72
N VAL A 30 -8.29 -9.02 -4.75
CA VAL A 30 -8.95 -8.75 -3.47
C VAL A 30 -8.24 -7.61 -2.74
N LEU A 31 -6.91 -7.62 -2.70
CA LEU A 31 -6.14 -6.57 -2.04
C LEU A 31 -6.32 -5.21 -2.73
N VAL A 32 -6.27 -5.16 -4.07
CA VAL A 32 -6.48 -3.94 -4.85
C VAL A 32 -7.88 -3.38 -4.62
N VAL A 33 -8.90 -4.22 -4.66
CA VAL A 33 -10.30 -3.81 -4.40
C VAL A 33 -10.47 -3.34 -2.97
N ALA A 34 -9.93 -4.07 -1.99
CA ALA A 34 -10.02 -3.69 -0.58
C ALA A 34 -9.38 -2.32 -0.31
N ILE A 35 -8.19 -2.07 -0.87
CA ILE A 35 -7.51 -0.77 -0.75
C ILE A 35 -8.32 0.34 -1.45
N ALA A 36 -8.85 0.09 -2.65
CA ALA A 36 -9.68 1.07 -3.35
C ALA A 36 -10.93 1.45 -2.55
N LEU A 37 -11.61 0.46 -1.94
CA LEU A 37 -12.76 0.70 -1.07
C LEU A 37 -12.38 1.46 0.21
N ALA A 38 -11.25 1.12 0.83
CA ALA A 38 -10.75 1.79 2.02
C ALA A 38 -10.44 3.28 1.78
N ILE A 39 -10.18 3.67 0.52
CA ILE A 39 -9.88 5.05 0.14
C ILE A 39 -11.14 5.90 -0.08
N LEU A 40 -12.29 5.29 -0.37
CA LEU A 40 -13.54 6.01 -0.67
C LEU A 40 -13.90 7.09 0.37
N PRO A 41 -13.78 6.85 1.70
CA PRO A 41 -14.10 7.88 2.71
C PRO A 41 -13.16 9.09 2.69
N LEU A 42 -11.98 8.96 2.08
CA LEU A 42 -10.99 10.04 2.00
C LEU A 42 -11.24 10.97 0.81
N VAL A 43 -12.02 10.54 -0.20
CA VAL A 43 -12.37 11.36 -1.37
C VAL A 43 -13.01 12.70 -1.01
N PRO A 44 -14.03 12.80 -0.12
CA PRO A 44 -14.60 14.09 0.25
C PRO A 44 -13.62 14.99 1.04
N VAL A 45 -12.62 14.41 1.70
CA VAL A 45 -11.64 15.16 2.50
C VAL A 45 -10.56 15.78 1.62
N PHE A 46 -10.02 15.02 0.66
CA PHE A 46 -8.90 15.45 -0.18
C PHE A 46 -9.31 15.95 -1.58
N GLY A 47 -10.53 15.63 -2.02
CA GLY A 47 -11.02 15.94 -3.35
C GLY A 47 -10.56 14.93 -4.42
N VAL A 48 -11.39 14.74 -5.45
CA VAL A 48 -11.17 13.74 -6.51
C VAL A 48 -9.83 13.96 -7.23
N GLY A 49 -9.49 15.21 -7.55
CA GLY A 49 -8.26 15.53 -8.31
C GLY A 49 -6.98 15.15 -7.57
N ALA A 50 -6.95 15.26 -6.24
CA ALA A 50 -5.79 14.89 -5.43
C ALA A 50 -5.68 13.38 -5.20
N VAL A 51 -6.81 12.65 -5.25
CA VAL A 51 -6.86 11.23 -4.86
C VAL A 51 -6.67 10.30 -6.05
N VAL A 52 -7.29 10.58 -7.20
CA VAL A 52 -7.40 9.59 -8.29
C VAL A 52 -6.04 9.15 -8.82
N ALA A 53 -5.16 10.09 -9.18
CA ALA A 53 -3.88 9.75 -9.81
C ALA A 53 -2.91 8.99 -8.87
N PRO A 54 -2.67 9.43 -7.62
CA PRO A 54 -1.83 8.68 -6.67
C PRO A 54 -2.38 7.29 -6.36
N VAL A 55 -3.70 7.16 -6.24
CA VAL A 55 -4.34 5.89 -5.86
C VAL A 55 -4.29 4.90 -7.01
N ALA A 56 -4.69 5.32 -8.21
CA ALA A 56 -4.61 4.48 -9.39
C ALA A 56 -3.16 4.05 -9.67
N GLY A 57 -2.22 5.00 -9.63
CA GLY A 57 -0.81 4.71 -9.85
C GLY A 57 -0.22 3.81 -8.77
N GLY A 58 -0.52 4.03 -7.49
CA GLY A 58 -0.04 3.19 -6.39
C GLY A 58 -0.55 1.76 -6.48
N LEU A 59 -1.82 1.56 -6.80
CA LEU A 59 -2.41 0.23 -6.98
C LEU A 59 -1.78 -0.51 -8.17
N VAL A 60 -1.69 0.14 -9.33
CA VAL A 60 -1.15 -0.47 -10.55
C VAL A 60 0.35 -0.77 -10.41
N LEU A 61 1.14 0.22 -9.99
CA LEU A 61 2.60 0.06 -9.89
C LEU A 61 2.98 -0.88 -8.75
N GLY A 62 2.26 -0.83 -7.61
CA GLY A 62 2.49 -1.74 -6.48
C GLY A 62 2.18 -3.19 -6.85
N ALA A 63 1.05 -3.44 -7.52
CA ALA A 63 0.70 -4.79 -7.98
C ALA A 63 1.69 -5.31 -9.04
N ALA A 64 2.08 -4.46 -10.00
CA ALA A 64 3.07 -4.81 -11.02
C ALA A 64 4.43 -5.14 -10.39
N LEU A 65 4.89 -4.31 -9.45
CA LEU A 65 6.16 -4.53 -8.75
C LEU A 65 6.12 -5.83 -7.93
N ALA A 66 5.02 -6.10 -7.22
CA ALA A 66 4.86 -7.34 -6.47
C ALA A 66 4.88 -8.57 -7.38
N ALA A 67 4.22 -8.50 -8.55
CA ALA A 67 4.24 -9.57 -9.55
C ALA A 67 5.65 -9.80 -10.12
N VAL A 68 6.39 -8.74 -10.42
CA VAL A 68 7.79 -8.78 -10.87
C VAL A 68 8.68 -9.40 -9.78
N ALA A 69 8.60 -8.91 -8.55
CA ALA A 69 9.36 -9.43 -7.42
C ALA A 69 9.08 -10.91 -7.17
N ALA A 70 7.83 -11.35 -7.28
CA ALA A 70 7.44 -12.75 -7.17
C ALA A 70 7.98 -13.59 -8.35
N ARG A 71 7.88 -13.09 -9.58
CA ARG A 71 8.32 -13.77 -10.81
C ARG A 71 9.83 -13.98 -10.85
N PHE A 72 10.60 -13.01 -10.37
CA PHE A 72 12.06 -13.04 -10.30
C PHE A 72 12.61 -13.48 -8.94
N ARG A 73 11.72 -13.84 -8.00
CA ARG A 73 12.05 -14.33 -6.65
C ARG A 73 12.99 -13.38 -5.89
N TRP A 74 12.71 -12.09 -5.94
CA TRP A 74 13.49 -11.09 -5.22
C TRP A 74 13.44 -11.33 -3.71
N GLY A 75 14.57 -11.12 -3.04
CA GLY A 75 14.63 -11.11 -1.58
C GLY A 75 13.94 -9.87 -1.00
N ALA A 76 13.54 -9.93 0.26
CA ALA A 76 12.81 -8.84 0.93
C ALA A 76 13.53 -7.48 0.82
N ALA A 77 14.85 -7.44 1.00
CA ALA A 77 15.63 -6.22 0.90
C ALA A 77 15.55 -5.58 -0.50
N VAL A 78 15.67 -6.38 -1.56
CA VAL A 78 15.59 -5.89 -2.95
C VAL A 78 14.19 -5.38 -3.26
N THR A 79 13.15 -6.12 -2.85
CA THR A 79 11.76 -5.71 -3.02
C THR A 79 11.48 -4.39 -2.30
N VAL A 80 11.91 -4.24 -1.06
CA VAL A 80 11.74 -2.98 -0.31
C VAL A 80 12.48 -1.82 -0.98
N ALA A 81 13.73 -2.02 -1.39
CA ALA A 81 14.50 -0.99 -2.09
C ALA A 81 13.83 -0.57 -3.41
N ALA A 82 13.33 -1.53 -4.18
CA ALA A 82 12.60 -1.26 -5.41
C ALA A 82 11.26 -0.55 -5.15
N THR A 83 10.54 -0.93 -4.09
CA THR A 83 9.30 -0.25 -3.68
C THR A 83 9.57 1.20 -3.31
N LEU A 84 10.63 1.47 -2.54
CA LEU A 84 11.04 2.84 -2.21
C LEU A 84 11.41 3.65 -3.45
N ALA A 85 12.16 3.05 -4.39
CA ALA A 85 12.51 3.72 -5.64
C ALA A 85 11.26 4.06 -6.48
N VAL A 86 10.35 3.10 -6.66
CA VAL A 86 9.08 3.32 -7.38
C VAL A 86 8.23 4.36 -6.66
N TYR A 87 8.14 4.29 -5.33
CA TYR A 87 7.39 5.24 -4.52
C TYR A 87 7.91 6.67 -4.67
N LEU A 88 9.23 6.88 -4.65
CA LEU A 88 9.81 8.21 -4.80
C LEU A 88 9.66 8.74 -6.23
N LEU A 89 9.95 7.94 -7.25
CA LEU A 89 9.88 8.37 -8.65
C LEU A 89 8.44 8.60 -9.11
N ALA A 90 7.57 7.60 -8.91
CA ALA A 90 6.17 7.70 -9.31
C ALA A 90 5.39 8.62 -8.37
N GLY A 91 5.66 8.60 -7.07
CA GLY A 91 5.01 9.50 -6.12
C GLY A 91 5.29 10.97 -6.40
N THR A 92 6.50 11.30 -6.89
CA THR A 92 6.81 12.68 -7.29
C THR A 92 5.90 13.17 -8.43
N THR A 93 5.69 12.33 -9.45
CA THR A 93 4.87 12.72 -10.60
C THR A 93 3.37 12.66 -10.30
N LEU A 94 2.94 11.74 -9.45
CA LEU A 94 1.52 11.50 -9.18
C LEU A 94 0.98 12.33 -8.01
N ALA A 95 1.77 12.53 -6.96
CA ALA A 95 1.33 13.16 -5.72
C ALA A 95 1.91 14.57 -5.52
N THR A 96 3.10 14.85 -6.06
CA THR A 96 3.75 16.17 -5.93
C THR A 96 4.26 16.71 -7.28
N PRO A 97 3.42 16.75 -8.34
CA PRO A 97 3.87 17.02 -9.71
C PRO A 97 4.63 18.33 -9.89
N GLY A 98 4.35 19.36 -9.06
CA GLY A 98 5.05 20.65 -9.09
C GLY A 98 6.48 20.62 -8.52
N GLU A 99 6.89 19.52 -7.90
CA GLU A 99 8.19 19.35 -7.23
C GLU A 99 9.15 18.42 -8.02
N ALA A 100 8.76 18.00 -9.23
CA ALA A 100 9.54 17.11 -10.09
C ALA A 100 10.65 17.86 -10.84
N VAL A 101 11.89 17.39 -10.69
CA VAL A 101 13.05 17.82 -11.48
C VAL A 101 13.14 16.96 -12.74
N LEU A 102 13.31 17.58 -13.91
CA LEU A 102 13.31 16.90 -15.22
C LEU A 102 12.04 16.05 -15.47
N GLY A 103 10.94 16.38 -14.80
CA GLY A 103 9.64 15.72 -14.94
C GLY A 103 9.49 14.38 -14.19
N VAL A 104 10.54 13.80 -13.61
CA VAL A 104 10.45 12.49 -12.90
C VAL A 104 11.31 12.42 -11.63
N LEU A 105 12.44 13.13 -11.59
CA LEU A 105 13.36 13.04 -10.45
C LEU A 105 12.82 13.83 -9.27
N PRO A 106 12.75 13.26 -8.06
CA PRO A 106 12.31 13.99 -6.88
C PRO A 106 13.30 15.11 -6.52
N SER A 107 12.76 16.32 -6.30
CA SER A 107 13.50 17.35 -5.57
C SER A 107 13.66 16.96 -4.09
N GLY A 108 14.56 17.64 -3.36
CA GLY A 108 14.68 17.45 -1.91
C GLY A 108 13.35 17.69 -1.16
N ARG A 109 12.52 18.60 -1.68
CA ARG A 109 11.18 18.90 -1.15
C ARG A 109 10.17 17.81 -1.44
N ALA A 110 10.19 17.21 -2.64
CA ALA A 110 9.39 16.02 -2.94
C ALA A 110 9.77 14.86 -2.00
N MET A 111 11.07 14.64 -1.78
CA MET A 111 11.57 13.62 -0.86
C MET A 111 11.00 13.79 0.56
N THR A 112 11.07 15.00 1.12
CA THR A 112 10.60 15.26 2.48
C THR A 112 9.08 15.16 2.59
N GLN A 113 8.34 15.60 1.58
CA GLN A 113 6.87 15.46 1.54
C GLN A 113 6.44 13.99 1.48
N LEU A 114 7.02 13.20 0.57
CA LEU A 114 6.67 11.80 0.40
C LEU A 114 7.07 10.96 1.62
N LEU A 115 8.35 11.00 2.01
CA LEU A 115 8.84 10.20 3.13
C LEU A 115 8.25 10.66 4.46
N GLY A 116 8.16 11.98 4.67
CA GLY A 116 7.51 12.56 5.85
C GLY A 116 6.05 12.15 5.92
N GLY A 117 5.31 12.28 4.82
CA GLY A 117 3.92 11.86 4.72
C GLY A 117 3.72 10.38 5.07
N ALA A 118 4.54 9.48 4.52
CA ALA A 118 4.47 8.05 4.85
C ALA A 118 4.64 7.78 6.36
N ILE A 119 5.47 8.57 7.04
CA ILE A 119 5.76 8.41 8.47
C ILE A 119 4.70 9.09 9.36
N THR A 120 4.10 10.20 8.93
CA THR A 120 3.20 11.01 9.78
C THR A 120 1.73 10.76 9.52
N VAL A 121 1.35 10.40 8.29
CA VAL A 121 -0.07 10.31 7.87
C VAL A 121 -0.88 9.38 8.76
N TRP A 122 -0.36 8.19 9.06
CA TRP A 122 -1.09 7.22 9.90
C TRP A 122 -1.37 7.78 11.30
N LYS A 123 -0.42 8.51 11.89
CA LYS A 123 -0.63 9.17 13.18
C LYS A 123 -1.66 10.28 13.06
N GLN A 124 -1.53 11.11 12.02
CA GLN A 124 -2.45 12.21 11.78
C GLN A 124 -3.88 11.68 11.64
N VAL A 125 -4.10 10.64 10.84
CA VAL A 125 -5.43 10.01 10.68
C VAL A 125 -6.01 9.51 12.02
N LEU A 126 -5.18 9.04 12.95
CA LEU A 126 -5.62 8.60 14.27
C LEU A 126 -5.91 9.74 15.26
N THR A 127 -5.32 10.92 15.04
CA THR A 127 -5.45 12.08 15.96
C THR A 127 -6.32 13.20 15.42
N LEU A 128 -6.63 13.18 14.12
CA LEU A 128 -7.65 14.05 13.55
C LEU A 128 -8.96 13.73 14.26
N ASP A 129 -9.66 14.76 14.74
CA ASP A 129 -11.02 14.64 15.24
C ASP A 129 -11.94 14.61 14.02
N PRO A 130 -12.34 13.44 13.51
CA PRO A 130 -12.81 13.36 12.16
C PRO A 130 -14.33 13.52 12.13
N VAL A 131 -14.86 14.27 11.15
CA VAL A 131 -16.25 14.11 10.68
C VAL A 131 -16.49 12.74 9.99
N LEU A 132 -15.63 11.75 10.24
CA LEU A 132 -15.71 10.40 9.66
C LEU A 132 -16.83 9.56 10.31
N GLY A 133 -17.44 10.07 11.37
CA GLY A 133 -18.79 9.73 11.80
C GLY A 133 -19.56 11.03 12.00
N GLY A 134 -20.79 11.11 11.53
CA GLY A 134 -21.65 12.29 11.69
C GLY A 134 -22.11 12.56 13.13
N SER A 135 -21.24 12.46 14.14
CA SER A 135 -21.49 13.06 15.44
C SER A 135 -21.27 14.57 15.30
N GLY A 136 -22.36 15.25 14.97
CA GLY A 136 -22.43 16.68 14.68
C GLY A 136 -21.77 17.54 15.75
N GLY A 137 -20.71 18.24 15.34
CA GLY A 137 -20.23 19.45 15.98
C GLY A 137 -20.77 20.68 15.25
N VAL A 138 -22.11 20.82 15.23
CA VAL A 138 -22.86 22.09 15.22
C VAL A 138 -24.09 21.91 16.10
#